data_AF-A0A972ND98-F1
#
_entry.id   AF-A0A972ND98-F1
#
_cell.length_a   1.000
_cell.length_b   1.000
_cell.length_c   1.000
_cell.angle_alpha   90.00
_cell.angle_beta   90.00
_cell.angle_gamma   90.00
#
_symmetry.space_group_name_H-M   'P 1'
#
loop_
_entity.id
_entity.type
_entity.pdbx_description
1 polymer ?
#
loop_
_entity_poly.entity_id
_entity_poly.type
_entity_poly.pdbx_seq_one_letter_code
_entity_poly.pdbx_strand_id
1 'polypeptide(L)'
;MSDKAQLVWLELAALINQQPPQERLRYREAIRRLVHDLGHNIGLVRTSEGLIRREAEAKGLMVDDELLDIIHQAVLDLTDLLATLRLFGDAIDAKAE
;
A
#
# COMPACT_ATOMS: atom_id res chain seq x y z
N MET A 1 4.91 -9.40 -7.07
CA MET A 1 3.65 -10.13 -6.76
C MET A 1 3.33 -11.12 -7.88
N SER A 2 2.73 -12.29 -7.61
CA SER A 2 2.43 -13.29 -8.66
C SER A 2 1.14 -12.96 -9.43
N ASP A 3 1.05 -13.37 -10.71
CA ASP A 3 -0.14 -13.19 -11.56
C ASP A 3 -1.41 -13.76 -10.91
N LYS A 4 -1.25 -14.84 -10.14
CA LYS A 4 -2.36 -15.48 -9.39
C LYS A 4 -2.94 -14.56 -8.31
N ALA A 5 -2.10 -13.77 -7.63
CA ALA A 5 -2.58 -12.84 -6.61
C ALA A 5 -3.32 -11.64 -7.22
N GLN A 6 -2.85 -11.13 -8.36
CA GLN A 6 -3.57 -10.07 -9.10
C GLN A 6 -4.96 -10.55 -9.55
N LEU A 7 -5.05 -11.78 -10.04
CA LEU A 7 -6.32 -12.39 -10.46
C LEU A 7 -7.36 -12.39 -9.33
N VAL A 8 -6.96 -12.81 -8.13
CA VAL A 8 -7.85 -12.86 -6.95
C VAL A 8 -8.43 -11.48 -6.61
N TRP A 9 -7.63 -10.42 -6.71
CA TRP A 9 -8.11 -9.06 -6.46
C TRP A 9 -9.11 -8.60 -7.52
N LEU A 10 -8.88 -8.94 -8.79
CA LEU A 10 -9.81 -8.62 -9.88
C LEU A 10 -11.13 -9.39 -9.75
N GLU A 11 -11.09 -10.66 -9.36
CA GLU A 11 -12.27 -11.48 -9.07
C GLU A 11 -13.08 -10.88 -7.91
N LEU A 12 -12.42 -10.45 -6.84
CA LEU A 12 -13.09 -9.76 -5.73
C LEU A 12 -13.74 -8.44 -6.17
N ALA A 13 -13.07 -7.66 -7.02
CA ALA A 13 -13.63 -6.42 -7.55
C ALA A 13 -14.90 -6.72 -8.38
N ALA A 14 -14.88 -7.78 -9.19
CA ALA A 14 -16.05 -8.21 -9.96
C ALA A 14 -17.22 -8.61 -9.06
N LEU A 15 -16.97 -9.28 -7.93
CA LEU A 15 -18.01 -9.61 -6.94
C LEU A 15 -18.59 -8.37 -6.26
N ILE A 16 -17.74 -7.39 -5.90
CA ILE A 16 -18.19 -6.11 -5.35
C ILE A 16 -19.03 -5.35 -6.37
N ASN A 17 -18.66 -5.38 -7.65
CA ASN A 17 -19.39 -4.69 -8.71
C ASN A 17 -20.80 -5.26 -8.96
N GLN A 18 -21.11 -6.47 -8.49
CA GLN A 18 -22.46 -7.04 -8.51
C GLN A 18 -23.35 -6.51 -7.37
N GLN A 19 -22.79 -5.78 -6.41
CA GLN A 19 -23.53 -5.22 -5.29
C GLN A 19 -24.29 -3.94 -5.69
N PRO A 20 -25.33 -3.54 -4.91
CA PRO A 20 -26.02 -2.27 -5.13
C PRO A 20 -25.06 -1.05 -5.09
N PRO A 21 -25.39 0.06 -5.77
CA PRO A 21 -24.52 1.23 -5.85
C PRO A 21 -24.01 1.77 -4.51
N GLN A 22 -24.84 1.74 -3.47
CA GLN A 22 -24.50 2.22 -2.12
C GLN A 22 -23.39 1.38 -1.48
N GLU A 23 -23.45 0.06 -1.66
CA GLU A 23 -22.44 -0.87 -1.15
C GLU A 23 -21.12 -0.71 -1.92
N ARG A 24 -21.18 -0.60 -3.26
CA ARG A 24 -20.01 -0.30 -4.09
C ARG A 24 -19.29 0.97 -3.64
N LEU A 25 -20.05 2.04 -3.39
CA LEU A 25 -19.52 3.31 -2.90
C LEU A 25 -18.82 3.14 -1.54
N ARG A 26 -19.43 2.38 -0.62
CA ARG A 26 -18.86 2.10 0.70
C ARG A 26 -17.53 1.38 0.60
N TYR A 27 -17.45 0.32 -0.23
CA TYR A 27 -16.18 -0.40 -0.47
C TYR A 27 -15.13 0.49 -1.11
N ARG A 28 -15.52 1.30 -2.11
CA ARG A 28 -14.61 2.23 -2.78
C ARG A 28 -14.03 3.24 -1.80
N GLU A 29 -14.85 3.80 -0.91
CA GLU A 29 -14.39 4.78 0.06
C GLU A 29 -13.47 4.15 1.11
N ALA A 30 -13.81 2.94 1.59
CA ALA A 30 -12.96 2.19 2.50
C ALA A 30 -11.58 1.90 1.88
N ILE A 31 -11.54 1.43 0.64
CA ILE A 31 -10.27 1.17 -0.07
C ILE A 31 -9.50 2.45 -0.35
N ARG A 32 -10.17 3.54 -0.72
CA ARG A 32 -9.50 4.85 -0.91
C ARG A 32 -8.84 5.32 0.38
N ARG A 33 -9.52 5.22 1.53
CA ARG A 33 -8.95 5.57 2.84
C ARG A 33 -7.75 4.68 3.17
N LEU A 34 -7.88 3.37 2.97
CA LEU A 34 -6.79 2.43 3.20
C LEU A 34 -5.55 2.75 2.33
N VAL A 35 -5.75 3.01 1.03
CA VAL A 35 -4.68 3.39 0.09
C VAL A 35 -3.99 4.69 0.52
N HIS A 36 -4.78 5.67 0.97
CA HIS A 36 -4.24 6.93 1.47
C HIS A 36 -3.38 6.71 2.73
N ASP A 37 -3.92 6.01 3.73
CA ASP A 37 -3.26 5.80 5.02
C ASP A 37 -2.00 4.94 4.86
N LEU A 38 -2.06 3.91 4.01
CA LEU A 38 -0.89 3.09 3.68
C LEU A 38 0.19 3.92 2.97
N GLY A 39 -0.19 4.76 2.01
CA GLY A 39 0.73 5.67 1.33
C GLY A 39 1.41 6.65 2.31
N HIS A 40 0.66 7.19 3.26
CA HIS A 40 1.21 8.04 4.31
C HIS A 40 2.20 7.29 5.20
N ASN A 41 1.85 6.09 5.65
CA ASN A 41 2.72 5.27 6.51
C ASN A 41 4.03 4.89 5.82
N ILE A 42 4.00 4.54 4.53
CA ILE A 42 5.23 4.29 3.75
C ILE A 42 6.12 5.54 3.74
N GLY A 43 5.54 6.73 3.57
CA GLY A 43 6.26 8.00 3.65
C GLY A 43 6.91 8.23 5.02
N LEU A 44 6.20 7.92 6.11
CA LEU A 44 6.73 8.04 7.47
C LEU A 44 7.89 7.08 7.73
N VAL A 45 7.79 5.83 7.27
CA VAL A 45 8.85 4.82 7.42
C VAL A 45 10.11 5.27 6.68
N ARG A 46 9.99 5.68 5.41
CA ARG A 46 11.12 6.20 4.61
C ARG A 46 11.77 7.44 5.26
N THR A 47 10.94 8.35 5.76
CA THR A 47 11.45 9.56 6.44
C THR A 47 12.20 9.20 7.72
N SER A 48 11.66 8.24 8.49
CA SER A 48 12.29 7.74 9.72
C SER A 48 13.61 7.04 9.45
N GLU A 49 13.69 6.20 8.40
CA GLU A 49 14.95 5.58 7.98
C GLU A 49 16.02 6.64 7.67
N GLY A 50 15.66 7.67 6.88
CA GLY A 50 16.58 8.76 6.54
C GLY A 50 16.97 9.63 7.74
N LEU A 51 16.12 9.74 8.76
CA LEU A 51 16.46 10.42 10.01
C LEU A 51 17.42 9.57 10.85
N ILE A 52 17.17 8.27 10.99
CA ILE A 52 18.03 7.34 11.73
C ILE A 52 19.45 7.34 11.13
N ARG A 53 19.58 7.25 9.80
CA ARG A 53 20.89 7.30 9.11
C ARG A 53 21.64 8.60 9.42
N ARG A 54 20.95 9.75 9.31
CA ARG A 54 21.56 11.07 9.58
C ARG A 54 21.97 11.25 11.03
N GLU A 55 21.13 10.82 11.97
CA GLU A 55 21.43 10.89 13.41
C GLU A 55 22.59 9.97 13.81
N ALA A 56 22.66 8.78 13.22
CA ALA A 56 23.77 7.87 13.45
C ALA A 56 25.08 8.46 12.90
N GLU A 57 25.07 8.96 11.66
CA GLU A 57 26.23 9.62 11.04
C GLU A 57 26.71 10.82 11.87
N ALA A 58 25.79 11.68 12.32
CA ALA A 58 26.12 12.84 13.17
C ALA A 58 26.75 12.45 14.52
N LYS A 59 26.45 11.24 15.03
CA LYS A 59 26.98 10.70 16.29
C LYS A 59 28.18 9.76 16.08
N GLY A 60 28.62 9.54 14.84
CA GLY A 60 29.65 8.56 14.52
C GLY A 60 29.25 7.12 14.83
N LEU A 61 27.95 6.84 14.87
CA LEU A 61 27.38 5.51 15.08
C LEU A 61 27.13 4.83 13.74
N MET A 62 27.31 3.51 13.70
CA MET A 62 26.82 2.71 12.59
C MET A 62 25.38 2.29 12.86
N VAL A 63 24.52 2.47 11.86
CA VAL A 63 23.20 1.83 11.86
C VAL A 63 23.41 0.37 11.48
N ASP A 64 22.67 -0.52 12.13
CA ASP A 64 22.66 -1.93 11.77
C ASP A 64 22.13 -2.11 10.33
N ASP A 65 22.96 -2.68 9.46
CA ASP A 65 22.62 -2.95 8.07
C ASP A 65 21.44 -3.94 7.96
N GLU A 66 21.32 -4.89 8.89
CA GLU A 66 20.20 -5.84 8.91
C GLU A 66 18.86 -5.12 9.18
N LEU A 67 18.87 -4.16 10.12
CA LEU A 67 17.68 -3.35 10.41
C LEU A 67 17.29 -2.49 9.20
N LEU A 68 18.26 -1.92 8.50
CA LEU A 68 18.03 -1.12 7.31
C LEU A 68 17.46 -1.96 6.17
N ASP A 69 17.98 -3.17 5.97
CA ASP A 69 17.47 -4.10 4.96
C ASP A 69 16.05 -4.55 5.27
N ILE A 70 15.72 -4.83 6.54
CA ILE A 70 14.35 -5.14 6.96
C ILE A 70 13.40 -3.97 6.65
N ILE A 71 13.79 -2.74 6.98
CA ILE A 71 12.99 -1.54 6.69
C ILE A 71 12.80 -1.37 5.19
N HIS A 72 13.88 -1.55 4.41
CA HIS A 72 13.85 -1.43 2.96
C HIS A 72 12.92 -2.46 2.32
N GLN A 73 13.03 -3.72 2.73
CA GLN A 73 12.18 -4.80 2.23
C GLN A 73 10.71 -4.57 2.60
N ALA A 74 10.43 -4.15 3.84
CA ALA A 74 9.07 -3.80 4.25
C ALA A 74 8.49 -2.66 3.41
N VAL A 75 9.30 -1.64 3.10
CA VAL A 75 8.87 -0.53 2.22
C VAL A 75 8.56 -1.02 0.81
N LEU A 76 9.38 -1.92 0.25
CA LEU A 76 9.12 -2.52 -1.07
C LEU A 76 7.82 -3.31 -1.07
N ASP A 77 7.65 -4.22 -0.10
CA ASP A 77 6.46 -5.06 0.03
C ASP A 77 5.19 -4.23 0.20
N LEU A 78 5.24 -3.17 1.03
CA LEU A 78 4.12 -2.25 1.23
C LEU A 78 3.86 -1.40 -0.02
N THR A 79 4.88 -1.05 -0.80
CA THR A 79 4.72 -0.31 -2.05
C THR A 79 4.03 -1.19 -3.11
N ASP A 80 4.41 -2.45 -3.20
CA ASP A 80 3.78 -3.45 -4.07
C ASP A 80 2.31 -3.69 -3.68
N LEU A 81 2.05 -3.81 -2.37
CA LEU A 81 0.68 -3.91 -1.86
C LEU A 81 -0.13 -2.66 -2.18
N LEU A 82 0.43 -1.46 -1.98
CA LEU A 82 -0.23 -0.20 -2.29
C LEU A 82 -0.60 -0.10 -3.77
N ALA A 83 0.31 -0.49 -4.68
CA ALA A 83 0.03 -0.53 -6.12
C ALA A 83 -1.11 -1.50 -6.44
N THR A 84 -1.12 -2.66 -5.79
CA THR A 84 -2.18 -3.67 -5.95
C THR A 84 -3.53 -3.16 -5.46
N LEU A 85 -3.58 -2.52 -4.29
CA LEU A 85 -4.82 -1.96 -3.74
C LEU A 85 -5.35 -0.80 -4.57
N ARG A 86 -4.48 -0.03 -5.24
CA ARG A 86 -4.90 1.01 -6.21
C ARG A 86 -5.57 0.39 -7.42
N LEU A 87 -4.94 -0.61 -8.04
CA LEU A 87 -5.53 -1.33 -9.18
C LEU A 87 -6.88 -1.98 -8.81
N PHE A 88 -6.95 -2.60 -7.63
CA PHE A 88 -8.19 -3.14 -7.09
C PHE A 88 -9.26 -2.06 -6.88
N GLY A 89 -8.91 -0.94 -6.24
CA GLY A 89 -9.82 0.18 -6.02
C GLY A 89 -10.32 0.83 -7.30
N ASP A 90 -9.48 0.89 -8.34
CA ASP A 90 -9.84 1.40 -9.67
C ASP A 90 -10.74 0.42 -10.43
N ALA A 91 -10.61 -0.89 -10.19
CA ALA A 91 -11.45 -1.93 -10.76
C ALA A 91 -12.86 -2.00 -10.13
N ILE A 92 -13.07 -1.39 -8.96
CA ILE A 92 -14.41 -1.18 -8.41
C ILE A 92 -15.05 0.02 -9.14
N ASP A 93 -15.91 -0.27 -10.11
CA ASP A 93 -16.51 0.68 -11.07
C ASP A 93 -17.22 1.85 -10.35
N ALA A 94 -17.10 3.15 -10.69
CA ALA A 94 -16.64 3.96 -11.84
C ALA A 94 -17.58 4.05 -13.06
N LYS A 95 -18.31 2.98 -13.42
CA LYS A 95 -19.43 3.00 -14.35
C LYS A 95 -20.71 2.54 -13.66
N ALA A 96 -21.43 3.50 -13.08
CA ALA A 96 -22.87 3.40 -13.00
C ALA A 96 -23.39 4.44 -14.01
N GLU A 97 -24.03 3.94 -15.06
CA GLU A 97 -24.84 4.73 -15.99
C GLU A 97 -25.84 5.63 -15.24
#